data_AF-A0A0F9SLW2-F1
#
_entry.id   AF-A0A0F9SLW2-F1
#
_cell.length_a   1.000
_cell.length_b   1.000
_cell.length_c   1.000
_cell.angle_alpha   90.00
_cell.angle_beta   90.00
_cell.angle_gamma   90.00
#
_symmetry.space_group_name_H-M   'P 1'
#
loop_
_entity.id
_entity.type
_entity.pdbx_description
1 polymer ?
#
loop_
_entity_poly.entity_id
_entity_poly.type
_entity_poly.pdbx_seq_one_letter_code
_entity_poly.pdbx_strand_id
1 'polypeptide(L)'
;MNYIARYIIIPSSLIFNECGPQSAGSQGWDENRMAKRKVAAQNYIDTLNRRNGFYDKLEKNILEEGIRNPVLVTAGWCPVSKIPKLPPEMQEDHSKILVCHSSGGSRLWAAQKHNLDVPCIVSDFINRFPEGKILNTEQDVLNCHKDKPRKIIMGGHGVFVTDLPQIHMEENE
;
A
#
# COMPACT_ATOMS: atom_id res chain seq x y z
N MET A 1 -16.32 -9.70 -11.22
CA MET A 1 -14.91 -9.89 -11.60
C MET A 1 -14.28 -10.73 -10.52
N ASN A 2 -13.62 -11.82 -10.89
CA ASN A 2 -12.89 -12.67 -9.95
C ASN A 2 -11.41 -12.30 -10.05
N TYR A 3 -10.75 -12.10 -8.91
CA TYR A 3 -9.30 -11.93 -8.82
C TYR A 3 -8.68 -13.17 -8.19
N ILE A 4 -7.37 -13.32 -8.36
CA ILE A 4 -6.59 -14.30 -7.60
C ILE A 4 -5.82 -13.52 -6.52
N ALA A 5 -6.01 -13.87 -5.25
CA ALA A 5 -5.20 -13.29 -4.19
C ALA A 5 -3.81 -13.95 -4.22
N ARG A 6 -2.76 -13.13 -4.20
CA ARG A 6 -1.38 -13.60 -4.30
C ARG A 6 -0.48 -12.94 -3.27
N TYR A 7 0.46 -13.69 -2.71
CA TYR A 7 1.58 -13.14 -1.96
C TYR A 7 2.82 -13.08 -2.85
N ILE A 8 3.44 -11.90 -2.95
CA ILE A 8 4.62 -11.66 -3.78
C ILE A 8 5.42 -10.47 -3.24
N ILE A 9 6.73 -10.45 -3.49
CA ILE A 9 7.62 -9.32 -3.22
C ILE A 9 7.70 -8.44 -4.47
N ILE A 10 7.42 -7.14 -4.35
CA ILE A 10 7.37 -6.21 -5.48
C ILE A 10 8.25 -4.99 -5.19
N PRO A 11 9.04 -4.48 -6.15
CA PRO A 11 9.71 -3.19 -6.03
C PRO A 11 8.70 -2.07 -5.69
N SER A 12 8.94 -1.36 -4.58
CA SER A 12 8.01 -0.33 -4.08
C SER A 12 7.70 0.79 -5.09
N SER A 13 8.64 1.06 -5.99
CA SER A 13 8.54 2.07 -7.05
C SER A 13 7.47 1.74 -8.10
N LEU A 14 7.04 0.49 -8.22
CA LEU A 14 6.00 0.08 -9.16
C LEU A 14 4.58 0.27 -8.63
N ILE A 15 4.42 0.50 -7.32
CA ILE A 15 3.12 0.54 -6.66
C ILE A 15 2.70 1.99 -6.44
N PHE A 16 1.55 2.39 -6.97
CA PHE A 16 0.97 3.70 -6.66
C PHE A 16 0.36 3.70 -5.24
N ASN A 17 0.77 4.65 -4.41
CA ASN A 17 0.40 4.71 -3.00
C ASN A 17 -0.80 5.63 -2.76
N GLU A 18 -2.01 5.13 -3.00
CA GLU A 18 -3.23 5.93 -2.87
C GLU A 18 -3.66 6.15 -1.41
N CYS A 19 -3.30 5.24 -0.49
CA CYS A 19 -3.64 5.38 0.94
C CYS A 19 -2.51 5.94 1.82
N GLY A 20 -1.40 6.38 1.22
CA GLY A 20 -0.26 7.00 1.92
C GLY A 20 -0.23 8.52 1.82
N PRO A 21 0.81 9.19 2.37
CA PRO A 21 0.92 10.65 2.41
C PRO A 21 0.76 11.34 1.05
N GLN A 22 1.14 10.66 -0.03
CA GLN A 22 1.09 11.16 -1.41
C GLN A 22 -0.35 11.45 -1.89
N SER A 23 -1.38 10.92 -1.22
CA SER A 23 -2.77 11.20 -1.53
C SER A 23 -3.35 12.42 -0.82
N ALA A 24 -2.58 13.09 0.06
CA ALA A 24 -3.03 14.24 0.87
C ALA A 24 -3.26 15.55 0.07
N GLY A 25 -3.26 15.51 -1.28
CA GLY A 25 -3.24 16.69 -2.14
C GLY A 25 -4.26 16.72 -3.28
N SER A 26 -4.12 17.73 -4.16
CA SER A 26 -5.01 17.98 -5.31
C SER A 26 -5.02 16.84 -6.35
N GLN A 27 -6.17 16.61 -6.99
CA GLN A 27 -6.32 15.67 -8.10
C GLN A 27 -5.56 16.19 -9.35
N GLY A 28 -4.82 15.34 -10.07
CA GLY A 28 -4.17 15.67 -11.36
C GLY A 28 -2.64 15.59 -11.34
N TRP A 29 -2.04 15.51 -12.54
CA TRP A 29 -0.64 15.09 -12.75
C TRP A 29 0.25 16.15 -13.42
N ASP A 30 -0.24 17.37 -13.59
CA ASP A 30 0.61 18.49 -14.01
C ASP A 30 1.63 18.86 -12.92
N GLU A 31 2.71 19.50 -13.32
CA GLU A 31 3.84 19.85 -12.44
C GLU A 31 3.41 20.63 -11.19
N ASN A 32 2.49 21.59 -11.35
CA ASN A 32 2.00 22.40 -10.23
C ASN A 32 1.23 21.54 -9.22
N ARG A 33 0.40 20.61 -9.69
CA ARG A 33 -0.34 19.68 -8.83
C ARG A 33 0.58 18.65 -8.19
N MET A 34 1.59 18.18 -8.90
CA MET A 34 2.62 17.30 -8.35
C MET A 34 3.43 17.98 -7.24
N ALA A 35 3.82 19.23 -7.43
CA ALA A 35 4.47 20.04 -6.39
C ALA A 35 3.57 20.21 -5.15
N LYS A 36 2.28 20.52 -5.35
CA LYS A 36 1.30 20.63 -4.25
C LYS A 36 1.11 19.31 -3.51
N ARG A 37 1.06 18.17 -4.22
CA ARG A 37 1.00 16.83 -3.61
C ARG A 37 2.22 16.56 -2.74
N LYS A 38 3.41 16.91 -3.20
CA LYS A 38 4.65 16.75 -2.42
C LYS A 38 4.63 17.57 -1.14
N VAL A 39 4.21 18.83 -1.21
CA VAL A 39 4.08 19.70 -0.01
C VAL A 39 3.02 19.16 0.95
N ALA A 40 1.86 18.75 0.45
CA ALA A 40 0.80 18.21 1.29
C ALA A 40 1.21 16.90 1.98
N ALA A 41 1.90 16.02 1.26
CA ALA A 41 2.48 14.80 1.81
C ALA A 41 3.47 15.10 2.94
N GLN A 42 4.37 16.08 2.73
CA GLN A 42 5.33 16.47 3.75
C GLN A 42 4.65 17.06 4.99
N ASN A 43 3.67 17.95 4.81
CA ASN A 43 2.92 18.52 5.93
C ASN A 43 2.19 17.45 6.76
N TYR A 44 1.64 16.43 6.10
CA TYR A 44 1.01 15.30 6.76
C TYR A 44 2.01 14.49 7.61
N ILE A 45 3.19 14.20 7.04
CA ILE A 45 4.28 13.51 7.72
C ILE A 45 4.76 14.32 8.94
N ASP A 46 5.05 15.60 8.75
CA ASP A 46 5.54 16.49 9.81
C ASP A 46 4.54 16.61 10.96
N THR A 47 3.24 16.65 10.64
CA THR A 47 2.18 16.72 11.64
C THR A 47 2.15 15.45 12.52
N LEU A 48 2.24 14.28 11.92
CA LEU A 48 2.27 13.02 12.67
C LEU A 48 3.58 12.85 13.43
N ASN A 49 4.72 13.21 12.84
CA ASN A 49 6.00 13.18 13.53
C ASN A 49 6.04 14.12 14.74
N ARG A 50 5.50 15.34 14.63
CA ARG A 50 5.38 16.26 15.77
C ARG A 50 4.52 15.69 16.89
N ARG A 51 3.47 14.94 16.55
CA ARG A 51 2.53 14.40 17.55
C ARG A 51 3.11 13.23 18.32
N ASN A 52 3.78 12.29 17.66
CA ASN A 52 4.24 11.04 18.28
C ASN A 52 5.47 10.39 17.62
N GLY A 53 6.12 11.05 16.66
CA GLY A 53 7.26 10.54 15.91
C GLY A 53 6.91 9.39 14.95
N PHE A 54 5.65 9.29 14.50
CA PHE A 54 5.14 8.12 13.78
C PHE A 54 5.99 7.67 12.59
N TYR A 55 6.25 8.56 11.63
CA TYR A 55 6.98 8.22 10.41
C TYR A 55 8.46 7.99 10.68
N ASP A 56 9.07 8.74 11.58
CA ASP A 56 10.48 8.56 11.95
C ASP A 56 10.71 7.20 12.60
N LYS A 57 9.84 6.81 13.53
CA LYS A 57 9.87 5.48 14.17
C LYS A 57 9.58 4.38 13.16
N LEU A 58 8.58 4.56 12.29
CA LEU A 58 8.22 3.59 11.27
C LEU A 58 9.36 3.36 10.28
N GLU A 59 9.98 4.44 9.79
CA GLU A 59 11.11 4.40 8.86
C GLU A 59 12.30 3.70 9.48
N LYS A 60 12.66 4.07 10.71
CA LYS A 60 13.72 3.40 11.47
C LYS A 60 13.48 1.89 11.59
N ASN A 61 12.29 1.49 12.04
CA ASN A 61 11.97 0.07 12.22
C ASN A 61 11.98 -0.71 10.89
N ILE A 62 11.55 -0.12 9.78
CA ILE A 62 11.60 -0.77 8.46
C ILE A 62 13.06 -0.95 8.01
N LEU A 63 13.94 0.02 8.28
CA LEU A 63 15.36 -0.10 7.94
C LEU A 63 16.10 -1.12 8.81
N GLU A 64 15.68 -1.30 10.06
CA GLU A 64 16.30 -2.24 11.01
C GLU A 64 15.76 -3.67 10.88
N GLU A 65 14.45 -3.86 10.77
CA GLU A 65 13.78 -5.16 10.82
C GLU A 65 13.16 -5.60 9.48
N GLY A 66 13.10 -4.69 8.50
CA GLY A 66 12.32 -4.90 7.28
C GLY A 66 10.81 -4.72 7.50
N ILE A 67 10.05 -4.96 6.44
CA ILE A 67 8.59 -4.81 6.44
C ILE A 67 7.95 -6.07 7.05
N ARG A 68 7.45 -5.96 8.28
CA ARG A 68 6.88 -7.08 9.05
C ARG A 68 5.54 -7.60 8.50
N ASN A 69 4.72 -6.71 7.95
CA ASN A 69 3.39 -7.04 7.45
C ASN A 69 3.27 -6.61 6.00
N PRO A 70 2.59 -7.38 5.13
CA PRO A 70 2.48 -7.05 3.74
C PRO A 70 1.60 -5.83 3.49
N VAL A 71 1.84 -5.16 2.36
CA VAL A 71 1.00 -4.08 1.83
C VAL A 71 -0.13 -4.70 1.00
N LEU A 72 -1.34 -4.17 1.11
CA LEU A 72 -2.47 -4.63 0.30
C LEU A 72 -2.52 -3.87 -1.02
N VAL A 73 -2.40 -4.61 -2.11
CA VAL A 73 -2.27 -4.06 -3.46
C VAL A 73 -3.37 -4.63 -4.35
N THR A 74 -3.87 -3.83 -5.28
CA THR A 74 -4.74 -4.29 -6.36
C THR A 74 -4.04 -4.15 -7.69
N ALA A 75 -4.08 -5.20 -8.51
CA ALA A 75 -3.53 -5.20 -9.86
C ALA A 75 -4.67 -5.33 -10.88
N GLY A 76 -4.69 -4.45 -11.88
CA GLY A 76 -5.64 -4.54 -12.99
C GLY A 76 -7.06 -4.02 -12.72
N TRP A 77 -7.33 -3.48 -11.54
CA TRP A 77 -8.64 -2.95 -11.18
C TRP A 77 -8.53 -1.69 -10.32
N CYS A 78 -9.39 -0.71 -10.62
CA CYS A 78 -9.60 0.48 -9.81
C CYS A 78 -11.05 0.96 -10.00
N PRO A 79 -11.75 1.47 -8.97
CA PRO A 79 -13.05 2.09 -9.14
C PRO A 79 -13.00 3.23 -10.16
N VAL A 80 -14.01 3.34 -11.04
CA VAL A 80 -14.06 4.37 -12.09
C VAL A 80 -13.89 5.79 -11.53
N SER A 81 -14.47 6.07 -10.36
CA SER A 81 -14.34 7.36 -9.66
C SER A 81 -12.93 7.69 -9.17
N LYS A 82 -12.04 6.69 -9.09
CA LYS A 82 -10.65 6.82 -8.68
C LYS A 82 -9.67 6.83 -9.85
N ILE A 83 -10.06 6.40 -11.05
CA ILE A 83 -9.19 6.40 -12.24
C ILE A 83 -8.53 7.77 -12.47
N PRO A 84 -9.24 8.92 -12.46
CA PRO A 84 -8.60 10.23 -12.68
C PRO A 84 -7.52 10.62 -11.67
N LYS A 85 -7.43 9.91 -10.54
CA LYS A 85 -6.40 10.13 -9.51
C LYS A 85 -5.13 9.31 -9.75
N LEU A 86 -5.19 8.26 -10.56
CA LEU A 86 -4.07 7.37 -10.88
C LEU A 86 -3.07 8.05 -11.82
N PRO A 87 -1.78 7.63 -11.84
CA PRO A 87 -0.81 8.09 -12.84
C PRO A 87 -1.35 7.99 -14.28
N PRO A 88 -1.04 8.92 -15.20
CA PRO A 88 -1.60 8.91 -16.56
C PRO A 88 -1.45 7.56 -17.27
N GLU A 89 -0.29 6.92 -17.12
CA GLU A 89 -0.02 5.61 -17.69
C GLU A 89 -0.95 4.49 -17.17
N MET A 90 -1.44 4.62 -15.94
CA MET A 90 -2.43 3.70 -15.34
C MET A 90 -3.87 4.10 -15.66
N GLN A 91 -4.13 5.36 -16.05
CA GLN A 91 -5.44 5.80 -16.53
C GLN A 91 -5.74 5.24 -17.92
N GLU A 92 -4.72 5.20 -18.78
CA GLU A 92 -4.84 4.76 -20.17
C GLU A 92 -4.81 3.24 -20.31
N ASP A 93 -4.08 2.55 -19.43
CA ASP A 93 -3.84 1.12 -19.52
C ASP A 93 -4.09 0.43 -18.18
N HIS A 94 -5.23 -0.25 -18.08
CA HIS A 94 -5.60 -0.98 -16.88
C HIS A 94 -4.61 -2.08 -16.51
N SER A 95 -3.84 -2.63 -17.46
CA SER A 95 -2.83 -3.66 -17.16
C SER A 95 -1.67 -3.11 -16.30
N LYS A 96 -1.45 -1.79 -16.35
CA LYS A 96 -0.42 -1.10 -15.58
C LYS A 96 -0.87 -0.78 -14.16
N ILE A 97 -2.17 -0.81 -13.87
CA ILE A 97 -2.71 -0.52 -12.54
C ILE A 97 -2.07 -1.45 -11.51
N LEU A 98 -1.37 -0.85 -10.54
CA LEU A 98 -0.84 -1.51 -9.36
C LEU A 98 -0.91 -0.53 -8.20
N VAL A 99 -1.90 -0.67 -7.32
CA VAL A 99 -2.26 0.39 -6.38
C VAL A 99 -2.48 -0.14 -4.98
N CYS A 100 -1.92 0.56 -3.99
CA CYS A 100 -2.21 0.38 -2.58
C CYS A 100 -3.37 1.29 -2.16
N HIS A 101 -4.57 0.72 -2.00
CA HIS A 101 -5.81 1.45 -1.75
C HIS A 101 -6.29 1.44 -0.30
N SER A 102 -5.93 0.40 0.47
CA SER A 102 -6.62 0.10 1.74
C SER A 102 -5.71 0.03 2.95
N SER A 103 -4.54 -0.61 2.84
CA SER A 103 -3.68 -0.84 3.99
C SER A 103 -2.21 -0.96 3.61
N GLY A 104 -1.37 -0.32 4.42
CA GLY A 104 0.08 -0.32 4.25
C GLY A 104 0.65 0.92 3.59
N GLY A 105 -0.14 1.97 3.35
CA GLY A 105 0.32 3.21 2.71
C GLY A 105 1.52 3.87 3.40
N SER A 106 1.56 3.91 4.74
CA SER A 106 2.71 4.45 5.48
C SER A 106 3.96 3.58 5.35
N ARG A 107 3.81 2.24 5.35
CA ARG A 107 4.92 1.30 5.12
C ARG A 107 5.46 1.42 3.70
N LEU A 108 4.55 1.51 2.73
CA LEU A 108 4.90 1.72 1.33
C LEU A 108 5.62 3.06 1.11
N TRP A 109 5.22 4.13 1.80
CA TRP A 109 5.93 5.41 1.73
C TRP A 109 7.39 5.28 2.17
N ALA A 110 7.64 4.63 3.32
CA ALA A 110 8.99 4.42 3.82
C ALA A 110 9.80 3.55 2.84
N ALA A 111 9.20 2.48 2.31
CA ALA A 111 9.83 1.63 1.31
C ALA A 111 10.21 2.40 0.02
N GLN A 112 9.30 3.24 -0.48
CA GLN A 112 9.53 4.07 -1.67
C GLN A 112 10.65 5.09 -1.47
N LYS A 113 10.74 5.70 -0.29
CA LYS A 113 11.80 6.65 0.07
C LYS A 113 13.19 6.00 -0.04
N HIS A 114 13.28 4.70 0.23
CA HIS A 114 14.53 3.92 0.27
C HIS A 114 14.68 2.93 -0.89
N ASN A 115 13.80 2.98 -1.88
CA ASN A 115 13.79 2.06 -3.03
C ASN A 115 13.84 0.58 -2.62
N LEU A 116 13.07 0.20 -1.60
CA LEU A 116 13.01 -1.17 -1.09
C LEU A 116 11.98 -2.01 -1.85
N ASP A 117 12.21 -3.32 -1.85
CA ASP A 117 11.20 -4.31 -2.22
C ASP A 117 10.22 -4.54 -1.06
N VAL A 118 8.95 -4.80 -1.39
CA VAL A 118 7.85 -4.82 -0.41
C VAL A 118 7.07 -6.12 -0.50
N PRO A 119 6.86 -6.83 0.62
CA PRO A 119 5.92 -7.94 0.64
C PRO A 119 4.50 -7.42 0.42
N CYS A 120 3.81 -8.00 -0.55
CA CYS A 120 2.48 -7.58 -0.97
C CYS A 120 1.50 -8.74 -0.91
N ILE A 121 0.28 -8.45 -0.51
CA ILE A 121 -0.89 -9.28 -0.82
C ILE A 121 -1.63 -8.57 -1.95
N VAL A 122 -1.57 -9.15 -3.13
CA VAL A 122 -2.10 -8.60 -4.37
C VAL A 122 -3.45 -9.23 -4.66
N SER A 123 -4.46 -8.40 -4.87
CA SER A 123 -5.71 -8.79 -5.53
C SER A 123 -5.50 -8.68 -7.04
N ASP A 124 -5.15 -9.80 -7.69
CA ASP A 124 -4.70 -9.83 -9.08
C ASP A 124 -5.85 -10.14 -10.05
N PHE A 125 -6.42 -9.09 -10.68
CA PHE A 125 -7.55 -9.20 -11.59
C PHE A 125 -7.15 -9.55 -13.03
N ILE A 126 -5.86 -9.48 -13.35
CA ILE A 126 -5.32 -9.59 -14.72
C ILE A 126 -4.25 -10.68 -14.84
N ASN A 127 -4.02 -11.46 -13.78
CA ASN A 127 -2.98 -12.47 -13.71
C ASN A 127 -1.57 -11.90 -14.02
N ARG A 128 -1.27 -10.72 -13.50
CA ARG A 128 0.02 -10.04 -13.70
C ARG A 128 1.18 -10.73 -12.99
N PHE A 129 0.91 -11.49 -11.93
CA PHE A 129 1.93 -12.13 -11.10
C PHE A 129 1.70 -13.65 -11.01
N PRO A 130 1.74 -14.40 -12.12
CA PRO A 130 1.44 -15.83 -12.13
C PRO A 130 2.30 -16.66 -11.17
N GLU A 131 3.54 -16.20 -10.91
CA GLU A 131 4.53 -16.79 -9.99
C GLU A 131 4.23 -16.55 -8.50
N GLY A 132 3.37 -15.58 -8.18
CA GLY A 132 3.02 -15.25 -6.80
C GLY A 132 2.26 -16.38 -6.11
N LYS A 133 2.57 -16.64 -4.84
CA LYS A 133 1.92 -17.67 -4.02
C LYS A 133 0.42 -17.39 -3.93
N ILE A 134 -0.41 -18.30 -4.42
CA ILE A 134 -1.87 -18.17 -4.34
C ILE A 134 -2.34 -18.26 -2.88
N LEU A 135 -3.25 -17.37 -2.50
CA LEU A 135 -3.91 -17.33 -1.19
C LEU A 135 -5.40 -17.64 -1.40
N ASN A 136 -5.87 -18.81 -0.98
CA ASN A 136 -7.25 -19.23 -1.25
C ASN A 136 -8.20 -18.88 -0.10
N THR A 137 -7.66 -18.65 1.08
CA THR A 137 -8.43 -18.47 2.31
C THR A 137 -7.98 -17.25 3.09
N GLU A 138 -8.85 -16.74 3.96
CA GLU A 138 -8.50 -15.69 4.92
C GLU A 138 -7.35 -16.14 5.84
N GLN A 139 -7.26 -17.43 6.15
CA GLN A 139 -6.17 -17.99 6.94
C GLN A 139 -4.83 -17.91 6.19
N ASP A 140 -4.81 -18.10 4.87
CA ASP A 140 -3.59 -17.93 4.06
C ASP A 140 -3.09 -16.48 4.13
N VAL A 141 -4.00 -15.52 4.02
CA VAL A 141 -3.73 -14.08 4.17
C VAL A 141 -3.23 -13.78 5.59
N LEU A 142 -3.85 -14.38 6.61
CA LEU A 142 -3.45 -14.21 8.01
C LEU A 142 -2.04 -14.71 8.24
N ASN A 143 -1.67 -15.84 7.63
CA ASN A 143 -0.35 -16.45 7.74
C ASN A 143 0.76 -15.59 7.12
N CYS A 144 0.44 -14.69 6.19
CA CYS A 144 1.39 -13.74 5.61
C CYS A 144 1.73 -12.54 6.52
N HIS A 145 0.99 -12.32 7.62
CA HIS A 145 1.24 -11.22 8.55
C HIS A 145 2.08 -11.69 9.74
N LYS A 146 3.14 -10.95 10.10
CA LYS A 146 3.88 -11.16 11.35
C LYS A 146 3.04 -10.69 12.54
N ASP A 147 2.47 -9.49 12.45
CA ASP A 147 1.55 -8.94 13.44
C ASP A 147 0.12 -9.13 12.93
N LYS A 148 -0.62 -10.04 13.57
CA LYS A 148 -1.90 -10.54 13.05
C LYS A 148 -2.98 -9.44 13.06
N PRO A 149 -3.61 -9.11 11.92
CA PRO A 149 -4.80 -8.26 11.91
C PRO A 149 -5.94 -8.93 12.67
N ARG A 150 -6.83 -8.13 13.26
CA ARG A 150 -8.02 -8.64 13.96
C ARG A 150 -9.00 -9.31 13.01
N LYS A 151 -9.12 -8.77 11.80
CA LYS A 151 -10.06 -9.27 10.79
C LYS A 151 -9.47 -9.15 9.39
N ILE A 152 -9.66 -10.21 8.61
CA ILE A 152 -9.44 -10.26 7.17
C ILE A 152 -10.80 -10.41 6.51
N ILE A 153 -10.98 -9.79 5.36
CA ILE A 153 -12.16 -9.94 4.53
C ILE A 153 -11.70 -10.12 3.09
N MET A 154 -12.04 -11.26 2.49
CA MET A 154 -11.85 -11.49 1.05
C MET A 154 -13.17 -11.22 0.33
N GLY A 155 -13.32 -10.02 -0.22
CA GLY A 155 -14.53 -9.58 -0.94
C GLY A 155 -14.32 -9.51 -2.44
N GLY A 156 -15.37 -9.23 -3.21
CA GLY A 156 -15.29 -9.14 -4.69
C GLY A 156 -14.42 -8.02 -5.25
N HIS A 157 -13.96 -7.10 -4.39
CA HIS A 157 -13.08 -5.97 -4.73
C HIS A 157 -11.65 -6.13 -4.21
N GLY A 158 -11.31 -7.31 -3.68
CA GLY A 158 -9.98 -7.61 -3.17
C GLY A 158 -9.96 -8.04 -1.71
N VAL A 159 -8.75 -8.11 -1.18
CA VAL A 159 -8.46 -8.41 0.22
C VAL A 159 -8.48 -7.12 1.05
N PHE A 160 -9.15 -7.15 2.20
CA PHE A 160 -9.20 -6.07 3.17
C PHE A 160 -8.77 -6.57 4.53
N VAL A 161 -8.10 -5.71 5.29
CA VAL A 161 -7.71 -5.95 6.68
C VAL A 161 -8.19 -4.78 7.53
N THR A 162 -8.67 -5.06 8.74
CA THR A 162 -9.01 -4.04 9.72
C THR A 162 -8.17 -4.23 10.99
N ASP A 163 -8.01 -3.14 11.73
CA ASP A 163 -7.32 -3.10 13.03
C ASP A 163 -5.90 -3.68 12.98
N LEU A 164 -5.14 -3.38 11.92
CA LEU A 164 -3.69 -3.58 11.98
C LEU A 164 -3.11 -2.56 12.97
N PRO A 165 -2.17 -2.96 13.85
CA PRO A 165 -1.43 -2.03 14.68
C PRO A 165 -0.88 -0.90 13.82
N GLN A 166 -1.13 0.35 14.22
CA GLN A 166 -0.71 1.51 13.44
C GLN A 166 0.83 1.60 13.35
N ILE A 167 1.51 1.04 14.34
CA ILE A 167 2.97 1.02 14.48
C ILE A 167 3.48 -0.41 14.49
N HIS A 168 4.64 -0.63 13.85
CA HIS A 168 5.47 -1.82 14.02
C HIS A 168 6.18 -1.81 15.38
N MET A 169 5.45 -1.51 16.46
CA MET A 169 5.98 -1.53 17.81
C MET A 169 5.01 -2.30 18.69
N GLU A 170 5.54 -3.22 19.50
CA GLU A 170 4.82 -3.68 20.68
C GLU A 170 4.54 -2.46 21.55
N GLU A 171 3.31 -2.35 22.08
CA GLU A 171 3.00 -1.42 23.16
C GLU A 171 3.78 -1.87 24.40
N ASN A 172 5.06 -1.51 24.47
CA ASN A 172 5.82 -1.62 25.70
C ASN A 172 5.68 -0.29 26.45
N GLU A 173 4.62 -0.18 27.24
CA GLU A 173 4.59 0.56 28.51
C GLU A 173 3.93 -0.33 29.58
#